data_AF-A0ABD5WIM6-F1
#
_entry.id   AF-A0ABD5WIM6-F1
#
_cell.length_a   1.000
_cell.length_b   1.000
_cell.length_c   1.000
_cell.angle_alpha   90.00
_cell.angle_beta   90.00
_cell.angle_gamma   90.00
#
_symmetry.space_group_name_H-M   'P 1'
#
loop_
_entity.id
_entity.type
_entity.pdbx_description
1 polymer ?
#
loop_
_entity_poly.entity_id
_entity_poly.type
_entity_poly.pdbx_seq_one_letter_code
_entity_poly.pdbx_strand_id
1 'polypeptide(L)'
;MSGAGTRPTPAGSISRWSPRTPRDWSRTSRSPAAVRRAGCQSARSWTGGTRANSHFRNCVFEGFPNNGLYASAPGGDGSLRGFGGVVRVLGGRYRNNNIANVRLGGRGAVARGVTIVVDEVPPYNELNARGLLFRNGRDHRVENCRVVLGEDAGESLGAIVFNPDAGRVSVRNSDVEMDRDGIPAVYAPPPSAKAPDETGPVFENVSIRGTAGRDRTVDVAGRDRTELRDCRVVQSGDDRGGVRFARSDRCLVAGTTIDVTGDAILDRRSSVNRRGVEVVSA
;
A
#
# COMPACT_ATOMS: atom_id res chain seq x y z
N MET A 1 -18.26 -25.24 32.21
CA MET A 1 -17.37 -25.83 31.18
C MET A 1 -18.23 -26.45 30.09
N SER A 2 -18.23 -25.86 28.89
CA SER A 2 -18.60 -26.52 27.63
C SER A 2 -18.22 -25.57 26.50
N GLY A 3 -16.98 -25.72 26.02
CA GLY A 3 -16.43 -24.92 24.94
C GLY A 3 -17.08 -25.29 23.61
N ALA A 4 -17.83 -24.35 23.03
CA ALA A 4 -18.24 -24.44 21.64
C ALA A 4 -17.01 -24.23 20.75
N GLY A 5 -16.40 -25.33 20.31
CA GLY A 5 -15.33 -25.34 19.33
C GLY A 5 -15.80 -24.73 18.02
N THR A 6 -15.29 -23.55 17.67
CA THR A 6 -15.48 -22.95 16.35
C THR A 6 -14.69 -23.77 15.34
N ARG A 7 -15.39 -24.44 14.41
CA ARG A 7 -14.75 -25.13 13.28
C ARG A 7 -13.95 -24.10 12.46
N PRO A 8 -12.69 -24.38 12.09
CA PRO A 8 -11.92 -23.48 11.24
C PRO A 8 -12.61 -23.34 9.88
N THR A 9 -12.78 -22.09 9.45
CA THR A 9 -13.18 -21.79 8.07
C THR A 9 -12.04 -22.24 7.14
N PRO A 10 -12.32 -22.93 6.01
CA PRO A 10 -11.26 -23.35 5.11
C PRO A 10 -10.46 -22.16 4.59
N ALA A 11 -9.15 -22.31 4.46
CA ALA A 11 -8.32 -21.35 3.73
C ALA A 11 -8.87 -21.15 2.31
N GLY A 12 -8.98 -19.89 1.89
CA GLY A 12 -9.53 -19.52 0.59
C GLY A 12 -8.43 -19.12 -0.39
N SER A 13 -8.48 -19.63 -1.62
CA SER A 13 -7.63 -19.15 -2.72
C SER A 13 -8.51 -18.71 -3.88
N ILE A 14 -8.27 -17.50 -4.39
CA ILE A 14 -8.85 -16.98 -5.64
C ILE A 14 -7.71 -16.86 -6.64
N SER A 15 -7.88 -17.39 -7.85
CA SER A 15 -6.82 -17.39 -8.87
C SER A 15 -7.37 -16.98 -10.24
N ARG A 16 -6.59 -16.21 -11.02
CA ARG A 16 -6.91 -15.82 -12.42
C ARG A 16 -8.31 -15.22 -12.60
N TRP A 17 -8.76 -14.48 -11.60
CA TRP A 17 -10.08 -13.85 -11.63
C TRP A 17 -10.01 -12.49 -12.31
N SER A 18 -10.90 -12.25 -13.28
CA SER A 18 -11.01 -10.99 -14.01
C SER A 18 -12.50 -10.70 -14.24
N PRO A 19 -13.12 -9.76 -13.53
CA PRO A 19 -14.50 -9.37 -13.77
C PRO A 19 -14.53 -8.55 -15.07
N ARG A 20 -15.46 -8.84 -15.99
CA ARG A 20 -15.60 -8.06 -17.23
C ARG A 20 -16.40 -6.79 -17.04
N THR A 21 -17.26 -6.74 -16.01
CA THR A 21 -17.99 -5.54 -15.58
C THR A 21 -18.31 -5.58 -14.07
N PRO A 22 -18.62 -4.43 -13.42
CA PRO A 22 -19.20 -4.42 -12.08
C PRO A 22 -20.52 -5.21 -11.94
N ARG A 23 -21.16 -5.63 -13.05
CA ARG A 23 -22.44 -6.36 -13.07
C ARG A 23 -22.31 -7.90 -13.09
N ASP A 24 -21.13 -8.47 -13.36
CA ASP A 24 -20.92 -9.92 -13.50
C ASP A 24 -20.93 -10.74 -12.18
N TRP A 25 -21.20 -10.08 -11.05
CA TRP A 25 -21.10 -10.69 -9.71
C TRP A 25 -22.24 -11.68 -9.38
N SER A 26 -23.25 -11.84 -10.24
CA SER A 26 -24.42 -12.69 -9.95
C SER A 26 -24.30 -14.15 -10.44
N ARG A 27 -23.26 -14.55 -11.19
CA ARG A 27 -23.33 -15.81 -11.96
C ARG A 27 -22.16 -16.80 -11.97
N THR A 28 -21.10 -16.63 -11.17
CA THR A 28 -20.00 -17.63 -11.15
C THR A 28 -19.90 -18.38 -9.82
N SER A 29 -20.52 -19.56 -9.80
CA SER A 29 -20.55 -20.52 -8.70
C SER A 29 -19.38 -21.51 -8.78
N ARG A 30 -18.36 -21.35 -7.91
CA ARG A 30 -17.50 -22.43 -7.33
C ARG A 30 -16.46 -21.89 -6.33
N SER A 31 -16.85 -20.93 -5.49
CA SER A 31 -15.99 -20.42 -4.40
C SER A 31 -16.56 -20.79 -3.02
N PRO A 32 -15.73 -21.15 -2.03
CA PRO A 32 -16.19 -21.42 -0.67
C PRO A 32 -16.97 -20.21 -0.11
N ALA A 33 -17.89 -20.48 0.83
CA ALA A 33 -18.92 -19.57 1.32
C ALA A 33 -18.48 -18.14 1.71
N ALA A 34 -17.18 -17.88 1.90
CA ALA A 34 -16.60 -16.56 2.13
C ALA A 34 -16.81 -15.57 0.97
N VAL A 35 -16.99 -16.03 -0.28
CA VAL A 35 -17.08 -15.16 -1.47
C VAL A 35 -18.52 -14.71 -1.78
N ARG A 36 -19.55 -15.29 -1.14
CA ARG A 36 -20.97 -15.08 -1.51
C ARG A 36 -21.60 -13.74 -1.08
N ARG A 37 -20.87 -12.81 -0.43
CA ARG A 37 -21.41 -11.52 0.07
C ARG A 37 -20.68 -10.28 -0.46
N ALA A 38 -20.27 -10.30 -1.73
CA ALA A 38 -19.66 -9.15 -2.39
C ALA A 38 -20.63 -8.49 -3.41
N GLY A 39 -21.83 -8.11 -2.94
CA GLY A 39 -22.87 -7.47 -3.74
C GLY A 39 -22.84 -5.94 -3.64
N CYS A 40 -22.83 -5.29 -4.81
CA CYS A 40 -23.16 -3.91 -5.18
C CYS A 40 -23.43 -2.84 -4.08
N GLN A 41 -22.73 -1.70 -4.23
CA GLN A 41 -22.61 -0.44 -3.45
C GLN A 41 -21.25 -0.23 -2.78
N SER A 42 -20.48 -1.30 -2.66
CA SER A 42 -19.07 -1.28 -2.29
C SER A 42 -18.54 -2.62 -2.76
N ALA A 43 -17.78 -2.67 -3.86
CA ALA A 43 -17.22 -3.94 -4.32
C ALA A 43 -16.09 -4.35 -3.35
N ARG A 44 -16.49 -4.89 -2.20
CA ARG A 44 -15.60 -5.49 -1.23
C ARG A 44 -15.28 -6.87 -1.78
N SER A 45 -14.14 -7.04 -2.41
CA SER A 45 -13.41 -8.31 -2.33
C SER A 45 -12.98 -8.48 -0.87
N TRP A 46 -13.96 -8.85 -0.04
CA TRP A 46 -13.84 -8.91 1.41
C TRP A 46 -13.23 -10.26 1.80
N THR A 47 -11.99 -10.25 2.26
CA THR A 47 -11.57 -11.30 3.19
C THR A 47 -12.30 -11.00 4.48
N GLY A 48 -13.24 -11.83 4.92
CA GLY A 48 -13.89 -11.60 6.21
C GLY A 48 -12.90 -11.42 7.35
N GLY A 49 -13.35 -10.83 8.47
CA GLY A 49 -12.70 -11.09 9.75
C GLY A 49 -12.69 -12.60 9.92
N THR A 50 -11.58 -13.26 9.60
CA THR A 50 -11.44 -14.72 9.52
C THR A 50 -10.11 -15.11 10.15
N ARG A 51 -10.06 -16.32 10.72
CA ARG A 51 -8.80 -16.96 11.15
C ARG A 51 -8.05 -17.58 9.96
N ALA A 52 -8.77 -17.80 8.86
CA ALA A 52 -8.28 -18.49 7.69
C ALA A 52 -7.34 -17.60 6.86
N ASN A 53 -6.26 -18.20 6.37
CA ASN A 53 -5.40 -17.52 5.41
C ASN A 53 -6.12 -17.37 4.06
N SER A 54 -5.94 -16.21 3.43
CA SER A 54 -6.54 -15.89 2.14
C SER A 54 -5.47 -15.59 1.11
N HIS A 55 -5.60 -16.19 -0.07
CA HIS A 55 -4.66 -16.01 -1.17
C HIS A 55 -5.40 -15.46 -2.40
N PHE A 56 -4.90 -14.38 -2.97
CA PHE A 56 -5.33 -13.83 -4.25
C PHE A 56 -4.17 -14.00 -5.23
N ARG A 57 -4.36 -14.72 -6.33
CA ARG A 57 -3.30 -15.09 -7.25
C ARG A 57 -3.63 -14.63 -8.65
N ASN A 58 -2.79 -13.78 -9.25
CA ASN A 58 -2.94 -13.34 -10.65
C ASN A 58 -4.35 -12.82 -10.97
N CYS A 59 -4.93 -12.04 -10.06
CA CYS A 59 -6.27 -11.46 -10.26
C CYS A 59 -6.17 -10.12 -10.98
N VAL A 60 -7.27 -9.72 -11.62
CA VAL A 60 -7.43 -8.44 -12.30
C VAL A 60 -8.61 -7.71 -11.67
N PHE A 61 -8.39 -6.48 -11.20
CA PHE A 61 -9.43 -5.63 -10.62
C PHE A 61 -9.29 -4.21 -11.15
N GLU A 62 -10.27 -3.75 -11.93
CA GLU A 62 -10.17 -2.47 -12.63
C GLU A 62 -11.44 -1.63 -12.52
N GLY A 63 -11.28 -0.31 -12.40
CA GLY A 63 -12.38 0.66 -12.52
C GLY A 63 -13.40 0.63 -11.38
N PHE A 64 -13.04 0.14 -10.19
CA PHE A 64 -14.00 0.08 -9.09
C PHE A 64 -14.18 1.46 -8.40
N PRO A 65 -15.41 1.85 -8.04
CA PRO A 65 -15.70 3.13 -7.35
C PRO A 65 -15.16 3.18 -5.92
N ASN A 66 -14.58 2.08 -5.43
CA ASN A 66 -14.03 1.94 -4.10
C ASN A 66 -12.67 1.20 -4.16
N ASN A 67 -12.40 0.22 -3.29
CA ASN A 67 -11.17 -0.57 -3.36
C ASN A 67 -11.28 -1.61 -4.51
N GLY A 68 -10.19 -1.88 -5.21
CA GLY A 68 -10.08 -3.06 -6.07
C GLY A 68 -9.97 -4.32 -5.21
N LEU A 69 -9.00 -4.33 -4.29
CA LEU A 69 -8.86 -5.38 -3.27
C LEU A 69 -8.98 -4.86 -1.83
N TYR A 70 -10.03 -5.27 -1.10
CA TYR A 70 -10.19 -4.98 0.33
C TYR A 70 -9.71 -6.15 1.19
N ALA A 71 -8.40 -6.20 1.50
CA ALA A 71 -7.81 -7.32 2.22
C ALA A 71 -7.14 -6.89 3.54
N SER A 72 -7.87 -6.08 4.32
CA SER A 72 -7.42 -5.58 5.63
C SER A 72 -8.29 -5.96 6.82
N ALA A 73 -9.51 -6.46 6.57
CA ALA A 73 -10.43 -6.84 7.64
C ALA A 73 -9.90 -7.94 8.59
N PRO A 74 -9.08 -8.92 8.15
CA PRO A 74 -8.53 -9.93 9.06
C PRO A 74 -7.70 -9.35 10.22
N GLY A 75 -7.16 -8.14 10.07
CA GLY A 75 -6.48 -7.44 11.15
C GLY A 75 -7.34 -6.46 11.94
N GLY A 76 -8.62 -6.28 11.61
CA GLY A 76 -9.45 -5.23 12.19
C GLY A 76 -9.64 -5.39 13.69
N ASP A 77 -9.68 -4.28 14.42
CA ASP A 77 -10.10 -4.22 15.82
C ASP A 77 -11.61 -3.88 15.92
N GLY A 78 -12.14 -3.84 17.14
CA GLY A 78 -13.50 -3.35 17.40
C GLY A 78 -14.62 -4.10 16.66
N SER A 79 -15.49 -3.36 15.96
CA SER A 79 -16.69 -3.90 15.29
C SER A 79 -16.39 -4.78 14.08
N LEU A 80 -15.17 -4.71 13.51
CA LEU A 80 -14.77 -5.54 12.38
C LEU A 80 -14.26 -6.93 12.81
N ARG A 81 -13.91 -7.12 14.10
CA ARG A 81 -13.36 -8.35 14.70
C ARG A 81 -12.49 -9.17 13.72
N GLY A 82 -11.34 -8.64 13.37
CA GLY A 82 -10.31 -9.39 12.65
C GLY A 82 -9.85 -10.57 13.49
N PHE A 83 -9.94 -11.79 12.96
CA PHE A 83 -9.50 -12.99 13.68
C PHE A 83 -8.07 -13.44 13.29
N GLY A 84 -7.31 -12.57 12.64
CA GLY A 84 -5.86 -12.74 12.44
C GLY A 84 -5.43 -13.60 11.26
N GLY A 85 -6.32 -13.92 10.32
CA GLY A 85 -5.96 -14.60 9.08
C GLY A 85 -4.97 -13.80 8.23
N VAL A 86 -3.98 -14.48 7.64
CA VAL A 86 -2.96 -13.83 6.81
C VAL A 86 -3.43 -13.73 5.37
N VAL A 87 -3.36 -12.52 4.82
CA VAL A 87 -3.65 -12.25 3.40
C VAL A 87 -2.38 -12.30 2.58
N ARG A 88 -2.43 -12.96 1.42
CA ARG A 88 -1.37 -12.91 0.41
C ARG A 88 -1.95 -12.57 -0.96
N VAL A 89 -1.45 -11.49 -1.55
CA VAL A 89 -1.77 -11.03 -2.91
C VAL A 89 -0.54 -11.31 -3.77
N LEU A 90 -0.68 -12.20 -4.74
CA LEU A 90 0.44 -12.83 -5.44
C LEU A 90 0.22 -12.69 -6.95
N GLY A 91 0.91 -11.76 -7.58
CA GLY A 91 0.67 -11.44 -8.99
C GLY A 91 -0.64 -10.70 -9.22
N GLY A 92 -0.87 -10.32 -10.47
CA GLY A 92 -2.12 -9.68 -10.90
C GLY A 92 -1.99 -8.20 -11.19
N ARG A 93 -3.08 -7.63 -11.72
CA ARG A 93 -3.18 -6.24 -12.15
C ARG A 93 -4.34 -5.56 -11.44
N TYR A 94 -4.08 -4.42 -10.80
CA TYR A 94 -5.09 -3.65 -10.08
C TYR A 94 -5.02 -2.23 -10.58
N ARG A 95 -6.05 -1.78 -11.32
CA ARG A 95 -5.99 -0.54 -12.08
C ARG A 95 -7.16 0.40 -11.81
N ASN A 96 -6.89 1.69 -11.63
CA ASN A 96 -7.89 2.75 -11.61
C ASN A 96 -9.09 2.43 -10.70
N ASN A 97 -8.79 1.87 -9.54
CA ASN A 97 -9.73 1.73 -8.44
C ASN A 97 -9.61 2.97 -7.56
N ASN A 98 -10.73 3.47 -7.02
CA ASN A 98 -10.75 4.67 -6.20
C ASN A 98 -9.98 4.48 -4.87
N ILE A 99 -10.62 4.07 -3.77
CA ILE A 99 -10.03 4.15 -2.43
C ILE A 99 -8.66 3.45 -2.26
N ALA A 100 -8.48 2.29 -2.90
CA ALA A 100 -7.18 1.63 -3.01
C ALA A 100 -7.23 0.55 -4.10
N ASN A 101 -6.16 0.44 -4.89
CA ASN A 101 -6.03 -0.68 -5.82
C ASN A 101 -5.80 -1.99 -5.05
N VAL A 102 -4.92 -1.96 -4.05
CA VAL A 102 -4.77 -3.05 -3.07
C VAL A 102 -4.68 -2.48 -1.66
N ARG A 103 -5.62 -2.85 -0.80
CA ARG A 103 -5.63 -2.52 0.63
C ARG A 103 -5.26 -3.74 1.46
N LEU A 104 -4.19 -3.62 2.25
CA LEU A 104 -3.70 -4.68 3.12
C LEU A 104 -3.81 -4.31 4.59
N GLY A 105 -4.02 -5.32 5.42
CA GLY A 105 -4.00 -5.22 6.87
C GLY A 105 -3.97 -6.60 7.51
N GLY A 106 -3.76 -6.62 8.82
CA GLY A 106 -3.46 -7.84 9.56
C GLY A 106 -1.98 -8.18 9.54
N ARG A 107 -1.55 -8.88 10.59
CA ARG A 107 -0.14 -9.19 10.77
C ARG A 107 0.36 -10.09 9.62
N GLY A 108 1.49 -9.70 9.02
CA GLY A 108 2.17 -10.54 8.04
C GLY A 108 1.55 -10.57 6.65
N ALA A 109 0.63 -9.64 6.33
CA ALA A 109 0.03 -9.60 4.99
C ALA A 109 1.09 -9.31 3.91
N VAL A 110 0.92 -9.90 2.72
CA VAL A 110 1.91 -9.84 1.64
C VAL A 110 1.26 -9.36 0.34
N ALA A 111 1.91 -8.43 -0.36
CA ALA A 111 1.77 -8.23 -1.79
C ALA A 111 3.09 -8.62 -2.48
N ARG A 112 3.03 -9.50 -3.49
CA ARG A 112 4.22 -9.91 -4.24
C ARG A 112 3.95 -10.07 -5.72
N GLY A 113 4.81 -9.52 -6.58
CA GLY A 113 4.64 -9.65 -8.03
C GLY A 113 3.44 -8.87 -8.59
N VAL A 114 2.89 -7.93 -7.81
CA VAL A 114 1.65 -7.22 -8.15
C VAL A 114 1.96 -5.99 -9.00
N THR A 115 1.18 -5.78 -10.05
CA THR A 115 1.20 -4.56 -10.84
C THR A 115 0.00 -3.69 -10.49
N ILE A 116 0.25 -2.45 -10.09
CA ILE A 116 -0.78 -1.45 -9.79
C ILE A 116 -0.60 -0.28 -10.75
N VAL A 117 -1.71 0.20 -11.31
CA VAL A 117 -1.70 1.34 -12.24
C VAL A 117 -2.83 2.29 -11.86
N VAL A 118 -2.48 3.54 -11.58
CA VAL A 118 -3.43 4.65 -11.38
C VAL A 118 -3.06 5.72 -12.38
N ASP A 119 -3.66 5.68 -13.55
CA ASP A 119 -3.33 6.55 -14.69
C ASP A 119 -4.55 7.21 -15.31
N GLU A 120 -5.72 7.05 -14.70
CA GLU A 120 -6.93 7.80 -15.07
C GLU A 120 -7.78 8.05 -13.82
N VAL A 121 -8.69 9.03 -13.90
CA VAL A 121 -9.66 9.30 -12.85
C VAL A 121 -10.65 8.11 -12.74
N PRO A 122 -10.74 7.44 -11.58
CA PRO A 122 -11.67 6.32 -11.39
C PRO A 122 -13.14 6.80 -11.36
N PRO A 123 -14.12 5.94 -11.65
CA PRO A 123 -15.52 6.34 -11.79
C PRO A 123 -16.21 6.57 -10.43
N TYR A 124 -15.95 7.71 -9.80
CA TYR A 124 -16.63 8.18 -8.57
C TYR A 124 -16.38 9.67 -8.29
N ASN A 125 -17.28 10.32 -7.54
CA ASN A 125 -17.17 11.77 -7.27
C ASN A 125 -16.24 12.12 -6.09
N GLU A 126 -16.12 11.26 -5.08
CA GLU A 126 -15.21 11.48 -3.94
C GLU A 126 -13.94 10.64 -4.13
N LEU A 127 -12.85 11.30 -4.54
CA LEU A 127 -11.65 10.63 -5.03
C LEU A 127 -10.59 10.45 -3.94
N ASN A 128 -9.96 9.27 -3.92
CA ASN A 128 -8.74 9.00 -3.19
C ASN A 128 -8.00 7.78 -3.78
N ALA A 129 -7.57 7.93 -5.03
CA ALA A 129 -6.99 6.94 -5.94
C ALA A 129 -5.60 6.44 -5.51
N ARG A 130 -5.53 5.64 -4.43
CA ARG A 130 -4.25 5.14 -3.89
C ARG A 130 -3.82 3.86 -4.60
N GLY A 131 -2.51 3.66 -4.73
CA GLY A 131 -1.97 2.39 -5.19
C GLY A 131 -2.11 1.29 -4.13
N LEU A 132 -1.14 1.21 -3.23
CA LEU A 132 -1.16 0.36 -2.03
C LEU A 132 -1.63 1.17 -0.83
N LEU A 133 -2.55 0.60 -0.05
CA LEU A 133 -2.96 1.16 1.23
C LEU A 133 -2.75 0.15 2.36
N PHE A 134 -1.88 0.48 3.31
CA PHE A 134 -1.70 -0.29 4.55
C PHE A 134 -2.64 0.22 5.64
N ARG A 135 -3.26 -0.72 6.33
CA ARG A 135 -4.10 -0.48 7.51
C ARG A 135 -3.46 -1.15 8.73
N ASN A 136 -4.25 -1.29 9.79
CA ASN A 136 -3.99 -2.05 11.00
C ASN A 136 -3.15 -3.31 10.78
N GLY A 137 -2.28 -3.63 11.73
CA GLY A 137 -1.35 -4.76 11.66
C GLY A 137 0.10 -4.31 11.51
N ARG A 138 1.01 -5.28 11.46
CA ARG A 138 2.47 -5.07 11.34
C ARG A 138 3.08 -6.19 10.50
N ASP A 139 4.37 -6.06 10.21
CA ASP A 139 5.14 -7.06 9.47
C ASP A 139 4.59 -7.29 8.05
N HIS A 140 3.97 -6.27 7.46
CA HIS A 140 3.49 -6.34 6.07
C HIS A 140 4.68 -6.37 5.12
N ARG A 141 4.53 -7.06 3.99
CA ARG A 141 5.59 -7.19 2.98
C ARG A 141 5.08 -6.84 1.59
N VAL A 142 5.88 -6.05 0.87
CA VAL A 142 5.73 -5.75 -0.56
C VAL A 142 7.01 -6.19 -1.24
N GLU A 143 6.92 -7.11 -2.19
CA GLU A 143 8.09 -7.74 -2.81
C GLU A 143 7.90 -7.80 -4.32
N ASN A 144 8.86 -7.31 -5.12
CA ASN A 144 8.81 -7.44 -6.58
C ASN A 144 7.53 -6.86 -7.20
N CYS A 145 7.09 -5.70 -6.72
CA CYS A 145 5.87 -5.04 -7.19
C CYS A 145 6.20 -3.83 -8.06
N ARG A 146 5.27 -3.48 -8.96
CA ARG A 146 5.31 -2.23 -9.74
C ARG A 146 4.07 -1.40 -9.42
N VAL A 147 4.24 -0.14 -9.06
CA VAL A 147 3.15 0.80 -8.80
C VAL A 147 3.35 2.03 -9.67
N VAL A 148 2.34 2.37 -10.49
CA VAL A 148 2.36 3.56 -11.34
C VAL A 148 1.26 4.50 -10.89
N LEU A 149 1.60 5.75 -10.59
CA LEU A 149 0.68 6.88 -10.48
C LEU A 149 1.01 7.88 -11.59
N GLY A 150 0.24 7.84 -12.68
CA GLY A 150 0.39 8.71 -13.84
C GLY A 150 -0.10 10.13 -13.58
N GLU A 151 0.25 11.04 -14.49
CA GLU A 151 -0.11 12.46 -14.42
C GLU A 151 -1.63 12.70 -14.33
N ASP A 152 -2.41 11.88 -15.04
CA ASP A 152 -3.88 11.94 -15.11
C ASP A 152 -4.58 11.21 -13.96
N ALA A 153 -3.83 10.73 -12.96
CA ALA A 153 -4.42 10.13 -11.78
C ALA A 153 -5.35 11.12 -11.06
N GLY A 154 -6.53 10.63 -10.66
CA GLY A 154 -7.45 11.37 -9.79
C GLY A 154 -6.83 11.72 -8.42
N GLU A 155 -7.54 12.51 -7.62
CA GLU A 155 -7.05 12.90 -6.28
C GLU A 155 -6.60 11.68 -5.48
N SER A 156 -5.45 11.79 -4.83
CA SER A 156 -4.80 10.68 -4.12
C SER A 156 -3.95 11.20 -2.98
N LEU A 157 -3.52 10.28 -2.11
CA LEU A 157 -2.50 10.55 -1.08
C LEU A 157 -1.15 9.91 -1.45
N GLY A 158 -1.06 9.23 -2.59
CA GLY A 158 0.19 8.65 -3.09
C GLY A 158 0.08 7.22 -3.59
N ALA A 159 1.21 6.72 -4.08
CA ALA A 159 1.34 5.37 -4.64
C ALA A 159 1.37 4.30 -3.54
N ILE A 160 2.09 4.56 -2.45
CA ILE A 160 2.23 3.68 -1.29
C ILE A 160 1.83 4.48 -0.05
N VAL A 161 0.68 4.16 0.53
CA VAL A 161 0.09 4.96 1.61
C VAL A 161 -0.08 4.14 2.88
N PHE A 162 0.32 4.73 4.00
CA PHE A 162 0.11 4.16 5.32
C PHE A 162 -1.05 4.87 5.98
N ASN A 163 -1.98 4.10 6.50
CA ASN A 163 -2.92 4.63 7.46
C ASN A 163 -2.23 4.83 8.83
N PRO A 164 -2.68 5.79 9.66
CA PRO A 164 -2.16 5.95 11.02
C PRO A 164 -2.17 4.67 11.86
N ASP A 165 -3.12 3.75 11.65
CA ASP A 165 -3.18 2.47 12.40
C ASP A 165 -2.17 1.42 11.89
N ALA A 166 -1.48 1.67 10.77
CA ALA A 166 -0.53 0.73 10.18
C ALA A 166 0.79 0.72 10.94
N GLY A 167 1.25 -0.48 11.30
CA GLY A 167 2.60 -0.73 11.80
C GLY A 167 3.61 -0.86 10.66
N ARG A 168 4.77 -1.44 10.99
CA ARG A 168 5.89 -1.62 10.06
C ARG A 168 5.50 -2.35 8.78
N VAL A 169 5.99 -1.84 7.66
CA VAL A 169 5.89 -2.44 6.32
C VAL A 169 7.31 -2.51 5.75
N SER A 170 7.66 -3.64 5.16
CA SER A 170 8.89 -3.81 4.38
C SER A 170 8.57 -3.85 2.89
N VAL A 171 9.17 -2.96 2.12
CA VAL A 171 9.07 -2.88 0.66
C VAL A 171 10.42 -3.22 0.07
N ARG A 172 10.49 -4.23 -0.79
CA ARG A 172 11.75 -4.71 -1.35
C ARG A 172 11.67 -4.98 -2.85
N ASN A 173 12.77 -4.71 -3.56
CA ASN A 173 12.94 -5.03 -4.97
C ASN A 173 11.75 -4.55 -5.82
N SER A 174 11.28 -3.32 -5.61
CA SER A 174 10.02 -2.84 -6.20
C SER A 174 10.22 -1.50 -6.88
N ASP A 175 9.38 -1.23 -7.88
CA ASP A 175 9.42 -0.02 -8.70
C ASP A 175 8.17 0.82 -8.46
N VAL A 176 8.38 2.13 -8.29
CA VAL A 176 7.33 3.14 -8.25
C VAL A 176 7.58 4.17 -9.34
N GLU A 177 6.57 4.40 -10.17
CA GLU A 177 6.53 5.48 -11.16
C GLU A 177 5.51 6.52 -10.69
N MET A 178 5.95 7.76 -10.58
CA MET A 178 5.20 8.85 -9.93
C MET A 178 5.29 10.12 -10.77
N ASP A 179 4.22 10.38 -11.52
CA ASP A 179 4.12 11.52 -12.45
C ASP A 179 3.04 12.52 -12.00
N ARG A 180 2.28 12.20 -10.95
CA ARG A 180 1.25 13.09 -10.40
C ARG A 180 1.82 14.17 -9.47
N ASP A 181 1.69 15.42 -9.87
CA ASP A 181 2.15 16.57 -9.07
C ASP A 181 1.48 16.72 -7.70
N GLY A 182 2.22 17.32 -6.76
CA GLY A 182 1.69 17.89 -5.52
C GLY A 182 1.32 16.88 -4.44
N ILE A 183 1.66 15.60 -4.64
CA ILE A 183 1.48 14.53 -3.66
C ILE A 183 2.70 13.60 -3.66
N PRO A 184 2.99 12.90 -2.55
CA PRO A 184 4.16 12.03 -2.46
C PRO A 184 3.96 10.68 -3.16
N ALA A 185 5.05 10.03 -3.57
CA ALA A 185 5.01 8.64 -3.99
C ALA A 185 4.74 7.72 -2.79
N VAL A 186 5.38 8.01 -1.66
CA VAL A 186 5.19 7.30 -0.39
C VAL A 186 4.69 8.26 0.67
N TYR A 187 3.53 7.99 1.26
CA TYR A 187 2.98 8.78 2.36
C TYR A 187 2.81 7.95 3.63
N ALA A 188 3.57 8.29 4.67
CA ALA A 188 3.52 7.64 5.97
C ALA A 188 3.27 8.66 7.12
N PRO A 189 2.00 9.00 7.40
CA PRO A 189 1.65 9.97 8.43
C PRO A 189 1.93 9.45 9.85
N PRO A 190 1.88 10.33 10.87
CA PRO A 190 2.04 9.92 12.26
C PRO A 190 1.14 8.75 12.64
N PRO A 191 1.66 7.77 13.39
CA PRO A 191 0.86 6.65 13.84
C PRO A 191 -0.23 7.13 14.81
N SER A 192 -1.38 6.47 14.78
CA SER A 192 -2.41 6.67 15.80
C SER A 192 -2.01 5.93 17.08
N ALA A 193 -2.74 6.20 18.17
CA ALA A 193 -2.61 5.43 19.41
C ALA A 193 -2.95 3.93 19.26
N LYS A 194 -3.54 3.51 18.13
CA LYS A 194 -3.87 2.12 17.83
C LYS A 194 -2.78 1.41 17.03
N ALA A 195 -1.81 2.16 16.51
CA ALA A 195 -0.71 1.55 15.78
C ALA A 195 0.10 0.63 16.70
N PRO A 196 0.66 -0.47 16.18
CA PRO A 196 1.67 -1.24 16.89
C PRO A 196 2.91 -0.38 17.22
N ASP A 197 3.72 -0.79 18.20
CA ASP A 197 4.89 -0.01 18.64
C ASP A 197 5.92 0.26 17.52
N GLU A 198 6.05 -0.68 16.57
CA GLU A 198 6.92 -0.52 15.41
C GLU A 198 6.15 -0.08 14.17
N THR A 199 6.46 1.13 13.70
CA THR A 199 5.68 1.82 12.66
C THR A 199 6.53 2.35 11.49
N GLY A 200 7.85 2.44 11.65
CA GLY A 200 8.80 2.86 10.60
C GLY A 200 8.79 1.94 9.38
N PRO A 201 8.50 2.45 8.17
CA PRO A 201 8.67 1.65 6.96
C PRO A 201 10.14 1.34 6.65
N VAL A 202 10.38 0.21 5.98
CA VAL A 202 11.70 -0.23 5.53
C VAL A 202 11.65 -0.43 4.02
N PHE A 203 12.51 0.28 3.29
CA PHE A 203 12.69 0.17 1.85
C PHE A 203 14.08 -0.39 1.56
N GLU A 204 14.16 -1.43 0.73
CA GLU A 204 15.40 -2.07 0.33
C GLU A 204 15.38 -2.36 -1.17
N ASN A 205 16.34 -1.84 -1.93
CA ASN A 205 16.37 -2.00 -3.38
C ASN A 205 15.04 -1.55 -4.04
N VAL A 206 14.61 -0.33 -3.71
CA VAL A 206 13.39 0.28 -4.27
C VAL A 206 13.78 1.43 -5.19
N SER A 207 13.23 1.42 -6.40
CA SER A 207 13.38 2.51 -7.36
C SER A 207 12.08 3.33 -7.38
N ILE A 208 12.19 4.63 -7.13
CA ILE A 208 11.10 5.60 -7.29
C ILE A 208 11.54 6.60 -8.35
N ARG A 209 10.78 6.69 -9.44
CA ARG A 209 11.07 7.57 -10.57
C ARG A 209 9.84 8.30 -11.07
N GLY A 210 10.03 9.34 -11.87
CA GLY A 210 8.93 9.98 -12.60
C GLY A 210 9.07 11.49 -12.65
N THR A 211 8.07 12.15 -13.23
CA THR A 211 8.11 13.58 -13.53
C THR A 211 7.34 14.44 -12.53
N ALA A 212 6.75 13.85 -11.47
CA ALA A 212 5.96 14.62 -10.51
C ALA A 212 6.78 15.76 -9.90
N GLY A 213 6.26 16.98 -10.03
CA GLY A 213 6.73 18.17 -9.34
C GLY A 213 6.00 18.41 -8.02
N ARG A 214 6.54 19.32 -7.22
CA ARG A 214 6.00 19.80 -5.95
C ARG A 214 5.94 18.70 -4.88
N ASP A 215 5.95 19.09 -3.61
CA ASP A 215 5.96 18.17 -2.47
C ASP A 215 7.23 17.27 -2.43
N ARG A 216 7.19 16.15 -1.69
CA ARG A 216 8.31 15.26 -1.43
C ARG A 216 8.04 13.88 -2.02
N THR A 217 9.07 13.20 -2.49
CA THR A 217 8.94 11.85 -3.05
C THR A 217 8.54 10.83 -1.98
N VAL A 218 9.22 10.87 -0.84
CA VAL A 218 8.93 10.03 0.33
C VAL A 218 8.67 10.93 1.53
N ASP A 219 7.45 10.91 2.06
CA ASP A 219 7.08 11.69 3.24
C ASP A 219 6.75 10.79 4.43
N VAL A 220 7.57 10.87 5.48
CA VAL A 220 7.41 10.09 6.70
C VAL A 220 7.37 10.99 7.93
N ALA A 221 6.36 10.78 8.78
CA ALA A 221 6.19 11.53 10.01
C ALA A 221 5.83 10.62 11.20
N GLY A 222 6.42 10.87 12.38
CA GLY A 222 6.11 10.16 13.62
C GLY A 222 6.49 8.68 13.65
N ARG A 223 7.34 8.23 12.72
CA ARG A 223 7.61 6.81 12.46
C ARG A 223 9.10 6.52 12.60
N ASP A 224 9.51 6.27 13.84
CA ASP A 224 10.85 5.87 14.22
C ASP A 224 11.34 4.64 13.44
N ARG A 225 12.67 4.54 13.29
CA ARG A 225 13.36 3.43 12.63
C ARG A 225 12.84 3.18 11.21
N THR A 226 12.59 4.29 10.51
CA THR A 226 12.37 4.27 9.06
C THR A 226 13.70 4.10 8.36
N GLU A 227 13.75 3.21 7.37
CA GLU A 227 14.99 2.86 6.68
C GLU A 227 14.81 2.90 5.16
N LEU A 228 15.75 3.52 4.46
CA LEU A 228 15.94 3.39 3.02
C LEU A 228 17.35 2.85 2.78
N ARG A 229 17.45 1.70 2.09
CA ARG A 229 18.71 1.01 1.81
C ARG A 229 18.78 0.65 0.34
N ASP A 230 19.90 0.96 -0.30
CA ASP A 230 20.17 0.56 -1.68
C ASP A 230 19.05 1.02 -2.63
N CYS A 231 18.44 2.18 -2.35
CA CYS A 231 17.30 2.71 -3.09
C CYS A 231 17.76 3.72 -4.15
N ARG A 232 16.88 4.00 -5.11
CA ARG A 232 17.08 5.05 -6.10
C ARG A 232 15.85 5.94 -6.16
N VAL A 233 15.99 7.22 -5.85
CA VAL A 233 14.92 8.22 -5.85
C VAL A 233 15.27 9.27 -6.90
N VAL A 234 14.64 9.21 -8.07
CA VAL A 234 14.97 10.11 -9.20
C VAL A 234 13.72 10.75 -9.76
N GLN A 235 13.49 12.02 -9.43
CA GLN A 235 12.32 12.77 -9.90
C GLN A 235 12.72 14.11 -10.48
N SER A 236 12.24 14.41 -11.69
CA SER A 236 12.67 15.59 -12.45
C SER A 236 11.69 16.77 -12.42
N GLY A 237 10.52 16.62 -11.78
CA GLY A 237 9.52 17.68 -11.73
C GLY A 237 9.96 18.85 -10.86
N ASP A 238 9.44 20.05 -11.14
CA ASP A 238 9.83 21.29 -10.45
C ASP A 238 9.53 21.24 -8.94
N ASP A 239 10.45 21.75 -8.11
CA ASP A 239 10.32 21.80 -6.63
C ASP A 239 9.94 20.46 -5.98
N ARG A 240 10.47 19.36 -6.52
CA ARG A 240 10.25 18.02 -6.00
C ARG A 240 11.34 17.68 -5.01
N GLY A 241 11.01 17.53 -3.73
CA GLY A 241 11.97 17.03 -2.75
C GLY A 241 12.11 15.52 -2.77
N GLY A 242 13.19 15.02 -2.16
CA GLY A 242 13.47 13.59 -2.05
C GLY A 242 12.74 12.98 -0.85
N VAL A 243 13.44 12.83 0.26
CA VAL A 243 12.95 12.13 1.46
C VAL A 243 12.79 13.10 2.61
N ARG A 244 11.59 13.17 3.19
CA ARG A 244 11.32 13.92 4.42
C ARG A 244 11.13 12.99 5.61
N PHE A 245 11.81 13.32 6.69
CA PHE A 245 11.59 12.76 8.03
C PHE A 245 11.10 13.87 8.96
N ALA A 246 9.93 13.69 9.57
CA ALA A 246 9.40 14.62 10.57
C ALA A 246 9.12 13.89 11.89
N ARG A 247 9.69 14.36 13.00
CA ARG A 247 9.50 13.74 14.34
C ARG A 247 9.70 12.23 14.32
N SER A 248 10.78 11.77 13.67
CA SER A 248 11.07 10.35 13.49
C SER A 248 12.51 10.06 13.87
N ASP A 249 12.72 9.20 14.85
CA ASP A 249 14.04 8.94 15.41
C ASP A 249 14.66 7.62 14.97
N ARG A 250 15.99 7.56 15.00
CA ARG A 250 16.80 6.39 14.63
C ARG A 250 16.53 5.93 13.19
N CYS A 251 16.31 6.89 12.30
CA CYS A 251 16.12 6.62 10.88
C CYS A 251 17.46 6.40 10.17
N LEU A 252 17.42 5.74 9.02
CA LEU A 252 18.60 5.46 8.20
C LEU A 252 18.31 5.70 6.71
N VAL A 253 19.26 6.35 6.04
CA VAL A 253 19.38 6.35 4.59
C VAL A 253 20.77 5.83 4.24
N ALA A 254 20.85 4.70 3.53
CA ALA A 254 22.13 4.05 3.23
C ALA A 254 22.21 3.55 1.78
N GLY A 255 23.36 3.68 1.13
CA GLY A 255 23.59 3.16 -0.24
C GLY A 255 22.59 3.70 -1.27
N THR A 256 22.01 4.87 -1.04
CA THR A 256 20.83 5.36 -1.77
C THR A 256 21.21 6.57 -2.60
N THR A 257 20.81 6.57 -3.88
CA THR A 257 20.94 7.72 -4.79
C THR A 257 19.65 8.54 -4.75
N ILE A 258 19.78 9.85 -4.56
CA ILE A 258 18.67 10.81 -4.58
C ILE A 258 19.02 11.92 -5.58
N ASP A 259 18.23 12.01 -6.65
CA ASP A 259 18.36 12.98 -7.74
C ASP A 259 17.01 13.66 -7.92
N VAL A 260 16.88 14.86 -7.39
CA VAL A 260 15.62 15.59 -7.32
C VAL A 260 15.89 17.10 -7.41
N THR A 261 14.86 17.88 -7.75
CA THR A 261 14.99 19.33 -7.97
C THR A 261 14.89 20.16 -6.69
N GLY A 262 14.31 19.62 -5.61
CA GLY A 262 14.22 20.25 -4.29
C GLY A 262 15.19 19.62 -3.27
N ASP A 263 14.93 19.79 -1.96
CA ASP A 263 15.84 19.19 -0.96
C ASP A 263 15.82 17.66 -1.05
N ALA A 264 16.98 17.06 -1.28
CA ALA A 264 17.15 15.61 -1.36
C ALA A 264 16.77 14.89 -0.06
N ILE A 265 17.19 15.42 1.09
CA ILE A 265 16.81 14.90 2.41
C ILE A 265 16.46 16.07 3.33
N LEU A 266 15.22 16.09 3.82
CA LEU A 266 14.74 17.07 4.79
C LEU A 266 14.42 16.40 6.12
N ASP A 267 15.21 16.70 7.15
CA ASP A 267 14.97 16.30 8.52
C ASP A 267 14.34 17.43 9.35
N ARG A 268 13.20 17.15 9.99
CA ARG A 268 12.52 18.08 10.90
C ARG A 268 12.31 17.43 12.25
N ARG A 269 13.10 17.84 13.25
CA ARG A 269 13.08 17.27 14.61
C ARG A 269 13.20 15.74 14.57
N SER A 270 14.17 15.25 13.82
CA SER A 270 14.36 13.81 13.54
C SER A 270 15.84 13.47 13.66
N SER A 271 16.16 12.22 13.97
CA SER A 271 17.53 11.70 13.93
C SER A 271 17.69 10.74 12.75
N VAL A 272 18.48 11.14 11.75
CA VAL A 272 18.69 10.40 10.50
C VAL A 272 20.17 10.13 10.28
N ASN A 273 20.55 8.85 10.28
CA ASN A 273 21.88 8.41 9.92
C ASN A 273 21.98 8.29 8.38
N ARG A 274 23.01 8.88 7.78
CA ARG A 274 23.22 8.90 6.32
C ARG A 274 24.55 8.20 6.01
N ARG A 275 24.54 7.17 5.17
CA ARG A 275 25.74 6.36 4.86
C ARG A 275 25.85 6.03 3.38
N GLY A 276 26.88 6.51 2.69
CA GLY A 276 27.02 6.26 1.26
C GLY A 276 25.79 6.72 0.47
N VAL A 277 25.29 7.91 0.80
CA VAL A 277 24.18 8.55 0.08
C VAL A 277 24.78 9.40 -1.03
N GLU A 278 24.34 9.15 -2.26
CA GLU A 278 24.68 9.97 -3.41
C GLU A 278 23.54 10.97 -3.63
N VAL A 279 23.86 12.26 -3.62
CA VAL A 279 22.93 13.32 -4.00
C VAL A 279 23.40 13.89 -5.31
N VAL A 280 22.61 13.69 -6.36
CA VAL A 280 22.87 14.29 -7.67
C VAL A 280 22.12 15.61 -7.67
N SER A 281 22.86 16.71 -7.54
CA SER A 281 22.30 18.05 -7.66
C SER A 281 22.08 18.38 -9.13
N ALA A 282 20.85 18.78 -9.48
CA ALA A 282 20.53 19.44 -10.75
C ALA A 282 21.08 20.88 -10.77
#